data_AF-A0A2A3AEQ2-F1
#
_entry.id   AF-A0A2A3AEQ2-F1
#
_cell.length_a   1.000
_cell.length_b   1.000
_cell.length_c   1.000
_cell.angle_alpha   90.00
_cell.angle_beta   90.00
_cell.angle_gamma   90.00
#
_symmetry.space_group_name_H-M   'P 1'
#
loop_
_entity.id
_entity.type
_entity.pdbx_description
1 polymer ?
#
loop_
_entity_poly.entity_id
_entity_poly.type
_entity_poly.pdbx_seq_one_letter_code
_entity_poly.pdbx_strand_id
1 'polypeptide(L)' 'MATGHTSSMDTEAIKQERVQVVLARAREIWPNETAEEWMHGSNNVLEGARPIDLVRRGRTDEVLAALEVERA' A
#
# COMPACT_ATOMS: atom_id res chain seq x y z
N MET A 1 25.35 29.14 1.78
CA MET A 1 23.90 29.00 1.55
C MET A 1 23.71 27.94 0.47
N ALA A 2 23.30 26.73 0.84
CA ALA A 2 22.96 25.66 -0.09
C ALA A 2 21.59 25.12 0.34
N THR A 3 20.58 25.49 -0.43
CA THR A 3 19.17 25.12 -0.28
C THR A 3 18.98 23.62 -0.52
N GLY A 4 18.24 22.95 0.37
CA GLY A 4 18.05 21.50 0.41
C GLY A 4 17.29 20.91 -0.77
N HIS A 5 17.97 20.08 -1.55
CA HIS A 5 17.43 19.42 -2.75
C HIS A 5 17.11 17.92 -2.56
N THR A 6 17.10 17.39 -1.34
CA THR A 6 16.90 15.94 -1.10
C THR A 6 15.46 15.53 -0.76
N SER A 7 14.60 16.42 -0.27
CA SER A 7 13.31 16.04 0.35
C SER A 7 12.29 15.30 -0.54
N SER A 8 12.46 15.28 -1.87
CA SER A 8 11.50 14.61 -2.78
C SER A 8 11.81 13.12 -3.01
N MET A 9 13.08 12.70 -2.96
CA MET A 9 13.45 11.28 -3.18
C MET A 9 13.13 10.42 -1.97
N ASP A 10 13.36 10.92 -0.76
CA ASP A 10 13.10 10.18 0.48
C ASP A 10 11.61 9.83 0.61
N THR A 11 10.72 10.76 0.22
CA THR A 11 9.27 10.57 0.30
C THR A 11 8.76 9.51 -0.68
N GLU A 12 9.31 9.48 -1.90
CA GLU A 12 8.90 8.49 -2.92
C GLU A 12 9.42 7.09 -2.54
N ALA A 13 10.65 6.99 -2.04
CA ALA A 13 11.22 5.74 -1.54
C ALA A 13 10.40 5.16 -0.38
N ILE A 14 10.00 5.98 0.59
CA ILE A 14 9.14 5.57 1.70
C ILE A 14 7.77 5.08 1.20
N LYS A 15 7.16 5.76 0.23
CA LYS A 15 5.89 5.31 -0.36
C LYS A 15 6.04 3.95 -1.04
N GLN A 16 7.12 3.76 -1.81
CA GLN A 16 7.41 2.48 -2.48
C GLN A 16 7.64 1.36 -1.47
N GLU A 17 8.43 1.60 -0.43
CA GLU A 17 8.66 0.63 0.65
C GLU A 17 7.34 0.19 1.31
N ARG A 18 6.47 1.15 1.63
CA ARG A 18 5.16 0.85 2.22
C ARG A 18 4.27 0.01 1.31
N VAL A 19 4.29 0.26 0.00
CA VAL A 19 3.56 -0.57 -0.98
C VAL A 19 4.10 -2.00 -0.98
N GLN A 20 5.43 -2.17 -0.95
CA GLN A 20 6.05 -3.49 -0.91
C GLN A 20 5.70 -4.25 0.37
N VAL A 21 5.65 -3.57 1.53
CA VAL A 21 5.23 -4.19 2.79
C VAL A 21 3.80 -4.70 2.70
N VAL A 22 2.86 -3.89 2.19
CA VAL A 22 1.46 -4.32 2.03
C VAL A 22 1.35 -5.48 1.04
N LEU A 23 2.06 -5.42 -0.09
CA LEU A 23 2.04 -6.50 -1.08
C LEU A 23 2.62 -7.80 -0.51
N ALA A 24 3.68 -7.73 0.31
CA ALA A 24 4.23 -8.89 0.99
C ALA A 24 3.19 -9.52 1.93
N ARG A 25 2.42 -8.71 2.67
CA ARG A 25 1.32 -9.20 3.53
C ARG A 25 0.18 -9.81 2.72
N ALA A 26 -0.23 -9.18 1.63
CA ALA A 26 -1.26 -9.72 0.75
C ALA A 26 -0.85 -11.09 0.15
N ARG A 27 0.44 -11.26 -0.17
CA ARG A 27 1.02 -12.53 -0.65
C ARG A 27 1.06 -13.65 0.40
N GLU A 28 0.92 -13.32 1.69
CA GLU A 28 0.77 -14.34 2.74
C GLU A 28 -0.66 -14.92 2.76
N ILE A 29 -1.64 -14.20 2.21
CA ILE A 29 -3.06 -14.59 2.16
C ILE A 29 -3.41 -15.22 0.81
N TRP A 30 -2.90 -14.65 -0.28
CA TRP A 30 -3.23 -15.05 -1.66
C TRP A 30 -2.01 -15.25 -2.54
N PRO A 31 -2.15 -15.97 -3.68
CA PRO A 31 -1.10 -16.00 -4.70
C PRO A 31 -0.79 -14.61 -5.25
N ASN A 32 0.41 -14.46 -5.83
CA ASN A 32 0.92 -13.17 -6.27
C ASN A 32 -0.04 -12.41 -7.18
N GLU A 33 -0.61 -13.07 -8.20
CA GLU A 33 -1.54 -12.44 -9.14
C GLU A 33 -2.75 -11.83 -8.43
N THR A 34 -3.38 -12.58 -7.51
CA THR A 34 -4.51 -12.08 -6.73
C THR A 34 -4.12 -10.95 -5.78
N ALA A 35 -2.92 -11.00 -5.19
CA ALA A 35 -2.42 -9.92 -4.34
C ALA A 35 -2.18 -8.62 -5.14
N GLU A 36 -1.66 -8.73 -6.37
CA GLU A 36 -1.50 -7.60 -7.28
C GLU A 36 -2.86 -7.05 -7.73
N GLU A 37 -3.78 -7.92 -8.14
CA GLU A 37 -5.15 -7.52 -8.52
C GLU A 37 -5.90 -6.86 -7.37
N TRP A 38 -5.74 -7.35 -6.14
CA TRP A 38 -6.32 -6.74 -4.95
C TRP A 38 -5.75 -5.34 -4.69
N MET A 39 -4.43 -5.15 -4.85
CA MET A 39 -3.76 -3.86 -4.65
C MET A 39 -4.19 -2.79 -5.66
N HIS A 40 -4.50 -3.21 -6.89
CA HIS A 40 -4.94 -2.33 -7.98
C HIS A 40 -6.47 -2.24 -8.12
N GLY A 41 -7.19 -3.19 -7.53
CA GLY A 41 -8.64 -3.31 -7.56
C GLY A 41 -9.34 -2.40 -6.54
N SER A 42 -10.64 -2.22 -6.75
CA SER A 42 -11.51 -1.51 -5.81
C SER A 42 -11.87 -2.44 -4.66
N ASN A 43 -11.54 -2.03 -3.43
CA ASN A 43 -11.82 -2.84 -2.26
C ASN A 43 -13.05 -2.31 -1.51
N ASN A 44 -14.03 -3.19 -1.24
CA ASN A 44 -15.27 -2.82 -0.53
C ASN A 44 -15.03 -2.41 0.93
N VAL A 45 -14.07 -3.03 1.62
CA VAL A 45 -13.63 -2.69 2.98
C VAL A 45 -13.04 -1.27 3.02
N LEU A 46 -12.42 -0.85 1.91
CA LEU A 46 -11.82 0.48 1.74
C LEU A 46 -12.77 1.46 1.01
N GLU A 47 -14.09 1.26 1.12
CA GLU A 47 -15.12 2.11 0.50
C GLU A 47 -14.98 2.24 -1.03
N GLY A 48 -14.50 1.19 -1.70
CA GLY A 48 -14.23 1.14 -3.13
C GLY A 48 -12.89 1.76 -3.55
N ALA A 49 -12.09 2.23 -2.59
CA ALA A 49 -10.77 2.76 -2.87
C ALA A 49 -9.77 1.65 -3.24
N ARG A 50 -8.74 2.04 -4.00
CA ARG A 50 -7.62 1.16 -4.33
C ARG A 50 -6.60 1.15 -3.19
N PRO A 51 -6.19 -0.02 -2.68
CA PRO A 51 -5.16 -0.13 -1.64
C PRO A 51 -3.89 0.68 -1.97
N ILE A 52 -3.39 0.59 -3.20
CA ILE A 52 -2.17 1.30 -3.62
C ILE A 52 -2.30 2.83 -3.52
N ASP A 53 -3.48 3.38 -3.81
CA ASP A 53 -3.75 4.82 -3.69
C ASP A 53 -3.69 5.26 -2.22
N LEU A 54 -4.26 4.46 -1.32
CA LEU A 54 -4.29 4.74 0.11
C LEU A 54 -2.89 4.68 0.72
N VAL A 55 -2.10 3.65 0.38
CA VAL A 55 -0.70 3.55 0.81
C VAL A 55 0.11 4.77 0.34
N ARG A 56 -0.06 5.21 -0.91
CA ARG A 56 0.63 6.40 -1.45
C ARG A 56 0.20 7.71 -0.77
N ARG A 57 -1.03 7.77 -0.25
CA ARG A 57 -1.55 8.89 0.56
C ARG A 57 -1.14 8.81 2.03
N GLY A 58 -0.38 7.79 2.43
CA GLY A 58 0.06 7.57 3.80
C GLY A 58 -0.95 6.83 4.68
N ARG A 59 -2.06 6.36 4.12
CA ARG A 59 -3.12 5.59 4.80
C ARG A 59 -2.83 4.07 4.74
N THR A 60 -1.61 3.66 5.09
CA THR A 60 -1.21 2.24 5.05
C THR A 60 -1.89 1.40 6.11
N ASP A 61 -2.13 1.99 7.29
CA ASP A 61 -2.73 1.29 8.43
C ASP A 61 -4.11 0.70 8.08
N GLU A 62 -4.96 1.48 7.41
CA GLU A 62 -6.27 1.02 6.95
C GLU A 62 -6.18 -0.10 5.92
N VAL A 63 -5.17 -0.06 5.05
CA VAL A 63 -4.95 -1.13 4.07
C VAL A 63 -4.48 -2.42 4.76
N LEU A 64 -3.64 -2.31 5.79
CA LEU A 64 -3.23 -3.45 6.60
C LEU A 64 -4.41 -4.02 7.38
N ALA A 65 -5.24 -3.17 7.99
CA ALA A 65 -6.46 -3.61 8.68
C ALA A 65 -7.43 -4.33 7.72
N ALA A 66 -7.58 -3.84 6.48
CA ALA A 66 -8.38 -4.52 5.46
C ALA A 66 -7.81 -5.90 5.12
N LEU A 67 -6.48 -6.05 5.01
CA LEU A 67 -5.85 -7.37 4.83
C LEU A 67 -6.10 -8.32 6.01
N GLU A 68 -6.11 -7.81 7.24
CA GLU A 68 -6.42 -8.64 8.42
C GLU A 68 -7.88 -9.13 8.40
N VAL A 69 -8.82 -8.30 7.94
CA VAL A 69 -10.23 -8.70 7.77
C VAL A 69 -10.36 -9.80 6.70
N GLU A 70 -9.63 -9.69 5.60
CA GLU A 70 -9.68 -10.67 4.51
C GLU A 70 -9.00 -12.01 4.86
N ARG A 71 -8.06 -11.99 5.81
CA ARG A 71 -7.41 -13.19 6.34
C ARG A 71 -8.28 -13.98 7.32
N ALA A 72 -9.13 -13.28 8.07
CA ALA A 72 -9.95 -13.83 9.17
C ALA A 72 -11.11 -14.68 8.66
#